data_AF-A0A2S6Z520-F1
#
_entry.id   AF-A0A2S6Z520-F1
#
_cell.length_a   1.000
_cell.length_b   1.000
_cell.length_c   1.000
_cell.angle_alpha   90.00
_cell.angle_beta   90.00
_cell.angle_gamma   90.00
#
_symmetry.space_group_name_H-M   'P 1'
#
loop_
_entity.id
_entity.type
_entity.pdbx_description
1 polymer ?
#
loop_
_entity_poly.entity_id
_entity_poly.type
_entity_poly.pdbx_seq_one_letter_code
_entity_poly.pdbx_strand_id
1 'polypeptide(L)'
;MTKKTLIPHSVRLEFAPGALVHSNLSGAAFTDDWLWVAGDEACAVDRLRRLDPVRRETLRFGQGQSFALAELLDLPGEAAEEADLEGMALSDGFLWVIGSHGFKRKNAKRSRDDAENSKRLTKLKLDANRRLLACLPIERDADGTPRLVREAADGRRALRLKGDAKHNQLTDLLADDPHFGPFLKIPGKDNGFDIEGIVVDGERLLLGLRGPVLRGWSALLEIRVQAHGDHLRLAPLDEDGTLLRKHFLQLGGLGIRDLHCSGDDLYLLAGPTMVLNGEIRLFKWPGARTVLAANQAPVRFQHELPESAVLPHGTDSDRAEAICNLPRHLAGDMPSWLVLYDAPGPARSGGDGVVYGDLLRNR
;
A
#
# COMPACT_ATOMS: atom_id res chain seq x y z
N MET A 1 -25.51 5.55 7.42
CA MET A 1 -24.47 4.57 7.04
C MET A 1 -24.58 3.38 7.97
N THR A 2 -24.56 2.16 7.44
CA THR A 2 -24.47 0.96 8.27
C THR A 2 -23.13 0.95 9.00
N LYS A 3 -23.17 0.84 10.33
CA LYS A 3 -21.97 0.86 11.17
C LYS A 3 -21.18 -0.43 10.92
N LYS A 4 -19.94 -0.30 10.44
CA LYS A 4 -19.03 -1.44 10.32
C LYS A 4 -18.71 -2.00 11.71
N THR A 5 -18.60 -3.31 11.82
CA THR A 5 -18.26 -3.99 13.09
C THR A 5 -16.84 -4.51 13.01
N LEU A 6 -15.94 -3.96 13.83
CA LEU A 6 -14.57 -4.44 13.97
C LEU A 6 -14.53 -5.64 14.92
N ILE A 7 -13.82 -6.69 14.53
CA ILE A 7 -13.55 -7.87 15.35
C ILE A 7 -12.04 -7.93 15.54
N PRO A 8 -11.52 -7.43 16.68
CA PRO A 8 -10.10 -7.30 16.87
C PRO A 8 -9.41 -8.67 17.06
N HIS A 9 -8.14 -8.74 16.66
CA HIS A 9 -7.24 -9.89 16.84
C HIS A 9 -7.80 -11.22 16.30
N SER A 10 -8.59 -11.15 15.23
CA SER A 10 -9.38 -12.28 14.73
C SER A 10 -8.71 -13.03 13.58
N VAL A 11 -7.64 -12.48 13.00
CA VAL A 11 -6.86 -13.13 11.96
C VAL A 11 -5.44 -13.32 12.46
N ARG A 12 -4.97 -14.56 12.55
CA ARG A 12 -3.61 -14.90 12.95
C ARG A 12 -2.73 -15.08 11.71
N LEU A 13 -1.57 -14.41 11.69
CA LEU A 13 -0.56 -14.56 10.67
C LEU A 13 0.70 -15.15 11.31
N GLU A 14 1.26 -16.18 10.69
CA GLU A 14 2.46 -16.88 11.14
C GLU A 14 3.55 -16.79 10.06
N PHE A 15 4.66 -16.17 10.42
CA PHE A 15 5.83 -16.01 9.58
C PHE A 15 6.96 -16.91 10.05
N ALA A 16 7.87 -17.25 9.13
CA ALA A 16 9.07 -17.97 9.50
C ALA A 16 9.92 -17.12 10.45
N PRO A 17 10.66 -17.74 11.41
CA PRO A 17 11.58 -17.02 12.28
C PRO A 17 12.57 -16.16 11.46
N GLY A 18 12.73 -14.89 11.86
CA GLY A 18 13.61 -13.93 11.17
C GLY A 18 12.98 -13.22 9.97
N ALA A 19 11.75 -13.54 9.57
CA ALA A 19 11.05 -12.77 8.55
C ALA A 19 10.75 -11.35 9.08
N LEU A 20 11.27 -10.31 8.40
CA LEU A 20 11.13 -8.92 8.85
C LEU A 20 9.69 -8.40 8.78
N VAL A 21 8.89 -8.93 7.84
CA VAL A 21 7.53 -8.49 7.51
C VAL A 21 6.55 -8.49 8.68
N HIS A 22 6.76 -9.34 9.70
CA HIS A 22 5.79 -9.52 10.78
C HIS A 22 5.59 -8.25 11.63
N SER A 23 6.57 -7.34 11.68
CA SER A 23 6.51 -6.13 12.51
C SER A 23 6.08 -4.86 11.76
N ASN A 24 5.89 -4.93 10.45
CA ASN A 24 5.74 -3.76 9.58
C ASN A 24 4.89 -4.02 8.33
N LEU A 25 3.74 -4.67 8.52
CA LEU A 25 2.82 -5.01 7.44
C LEU A 25 2.19 -3.73 6.84
N SER A 26 2.38 -3.55 5.53
CA SER A 26 1.94 -2.37 4.78
C SER A 26 1.09 -2.71 3.55
N GLY A 27 1.18 -3.94 3.02
CA GLY A 27 0.38 -4.37 1.87
C GLY A 27 -0.32 -5.70 2.11
N ALA A 28 -1.55 -5.85 1.60
CA ALA A 28 -2.29 -7.11 1.67
C ALA A 28 -3.20 -7.32 0.45
N ALA A 29 -3.21 -8.54 -0.10
CA ALA A 29 -4.18 -8.94 -1.11
C ALA A 29 -4.45 -10.45 -1.05
N PHE A 30 -5.60 -10.89 -1.53
CA PHE A 30 -5.96 -12.31 -1.57
C PHE A 30 -5.91 -12.89 -2.98
N THR A 31 -5.52 -14.15 -3.10
CA THR A 31 -5.82 -15.00 -4.25
C THR A 31 -6.38 -16.32 -3.72
N ASP A 32 -7.69 -16.52 -3.87
CA ASP A 32 -8.43 -17.64 -3.27
C ASP A 32 -8.18 -17.80 -1.76
N ASP A 33 -7.56 -18.90 -1.32
CA ASP A 33 -7.20 -19.19 0.07
C ASP A 33 -5.79 -18.70 0.46
N TRP A 34 -5.13 -17.93 -0.41
CA TRP A 34 -3.77 -17.43 -0.19
C TRP A 34 -3.78 -15.93 0.08
N LEU A 35 -3.03 -15.54 1.11
CA LEU A 35 -2.85 -14.15 1.49
C LEU A 35 -1.45 -13.71 1.05
N TRP A 36 -1.38 -12.70 0.18
CA TRP A 36 -0.18 -11.96 -0.13
C TRP A 36 -0.01 -10.84 0.87
N VAL A 37 1.20 -10.66 1.39
CA VAL A 37 1.57 -9.54 2.26
C VAL A 37 2.93 -8.96 1.86
N ALA A 38 3.12 -7.70 2.20
CA ALA A 38 4.40 -7.01 2.10
C ALA A 38 4.63 -6.16 3.36
N GLY A 39 5.89 -5.80 3.60
CA GLY A 39 6.26 -4.88 4.67
C GLY A 39 7.32 -3.88 4.22
N ASP A 40 7.44 -2.79 4.96
CA ASP A 40 8.25 -1.62 4.58
C ASP A 40 9.77 -1.89 4.62
N GLU A 41 10.27 -2.80 5.46
CA GLU A 41 11.72 -3.10 5.55
C GLU A 41 12.20 -4.20 4.58
N ALA A 42 11.30 -4.82 3.79
CA ALA A 42 11.63 -5.94 2.91
C ALA A 42 11.78 -5.53 1.42
N CYS A 43 12.47 -6.37 0.65
CA CYS A 43 12.52 -6.30 -0.82
C CYS A 43 11.90 -7.56 -1.44
N ALA A 44 10.74 -7.96 -0.91
CA ALA A 44 10.04 -9.18 -1.27
C ALA A 44 8.54 -9.05 -1.01
N VAL A 45 7.77 -9.94 -1.62
CA VAL A 45 6.36 -10.20 -1.29
C VAL A 45 6.27 -11.59 -0.67
N ASP A 46 5.54 -11.73 0.43
CA ASP A 46 5.31 -13.01 1.08
C ASP A 46 3.90 -13.55 0.76
N ARG A 47 3.81 -14.86 0.56
CA ARG A 47 2.54 -15.59 0.39
C ARG A 47 2.32 -16.49 1.59
N LEU A 48 1.18 -16.35 2.26
CA LEU A 48 0.76 -17.21 3.36
C LEU A 48 -0.41 -18.10 2.92
N ARG A 49 -0.36 -19.36 3.34
CA ARG A 49 -1.42 -20.34 3.13
C ARG A 49 -2.46 -20.23 4.22
N ARG A 50 -3.75 -20.31 3.87
CA ARG A 50 -4.81 -20.56 4.86
C ARG A 50 -4.59 -21.89 5.56
N LEU A 51 -4.67 -21.86 6.88
CA LEU A 51 -4.61 -23.03 7.75
C LEU A 51 -5.91 -23.14 8.55
N ASP A 52 -6.13 -24.29 9.18
CA ASP A 52 -7.22 -24.43 10.14
C ASP A 52 -6.98 -23.47 11.32
N PRO A 53 -7.99 -22.66 11.70
CA PRO A 53 -7.89 -21.76 12.83
C PRO A 53 -7.55 -22.51 14.13
N VAL A 54 -6.78 -21.87 15.00
CA VAL A 54 -6.50 -22.38 16.34
C VAL A 54 -7.17 -21.48 17.37
N ARG A 55 -7.68 -22.07 18.45
CA ARG A 55 -8.24 -21.33 19.60
C ARG A 55 -9.43 -20.44 19.21
N ARG A 56 -9.33 -19.11 19.39
CA ARG A 56 -10.43 -18.13 19.26
C ARG A 56 -10.36 -17.31 17.97
N GLU A 57 -9.38 -17.57 17.11
CA GLU A 57 -9.20 -16.85 15.86
C GLU A 57 -10.26 -17.28 14.85
N THR A 58 -10.68 -16.36 13.98
CA THR A 58 -11.61 -16.68 12.87
C THR A 58 -10.84 -17.27 11.68
N LEU A 59 -9.66 -16.72 11.41
CA LEU A 59 -8.81 -17.14 10.30
C LEU A 59 -7.36 -17.26 10.75
N ARG A 60 -6.63 -18.16 10.12
CA ARG A 60 -5.20 -18.37 10.35
C ARG A 60 -4.49 -18.54 9.01
N PHE A 61 -3.37 -17.86 8.87
CA PHE A 61 -2.49 -17.93 7.72
C PHE A 61 -1.06 -18.21 8.17
N GLY A 62 -0.36 -19.08 7.46
CA GLY A 62 1.03 -19.44 7.78
C GLY A 62 1.70 -20.20 6.64
N GLN A 63 2.76 -20.95 6.96
CA GLN A 63 3.56 -21.68 5.95
C GLN A 63 4.00 -20.75 4.81
N GLY A 64 4.60 -19.62 5.19
CA GLY A 64 4.94 -18.54 4.28
C GLY A 64 6.01 -18.93 3.25
N GLN A 65 5.88 -18.39 2.04
CA GLN A 65 6.91 -18.39 1.00
C GLN A 65 7.20 -16.96 0.59
N SER A 66 8.49 -16.59 0.57
CA SER A 66 8.94 -15.27 0.14
C SER A 66 9.31 -15.27 -1.34
N PHE A 67 8.95 -14.19 -2.04
CA PHE A 67 9.25 -13.94 -3.44
C PHE A 67 10.10 -12.67 -3.52
N ALA A 68 11.41 -12.83 -3.70
CA ALA A 68 12.32 -11.70 -3.78
C ALA A 68 12.05 -10.89 -5.06
N LEU A 69 11.93 -9.56 -4.93
CA LEU A 69 11.62 -8.70 -6.07
C LEU A 69 12.71 -8.76 -7.15
N ALA A 70 13.97 -8.98 -6.77
CA ALA A 70 15.10 -9.11 -7.69
C ALA A 70 15.03 -10.36 -8.58
N GLU A 71 14.27 -11.40 -8.18
CA GLU A 71 14.04 -12.58 -9.02
C GLU A 71 12.97 -12.32 -10.08
N LEU A 72 12.07 -11.37 -9.80
CA LEU A 72 10.92 -11.03 -10.65
C LEU A 72 11.21 -9.83 -11.56
N LEU A 73 12.01 -8.86 -11.11
CA LEU A 73 12.19 -7.57 -11.74
C LEU A 73 13.67 -7.18 -11.83
N ASP A 74 14.02 -6.42 -12.88
CA ASP A 74 15.32 -5.77 -12.98
C ASP A 74 15.33 -4.48 -12.13
N LEU A 75 15.64 -4.63 -10.85
CA LEU A 75 15.70 -3.56 -9.88
C LEU A 75 16.92 -2.64 -10.12
N PRO A 76 16.82 -1.33 -9.82
CA PRO A 76 17.91 -0.38 -10.01
C PRO A 76 18.99 -0.42 -8.91
N GLY A 77 18.66 -0.95 -7.74
CA GLY A 77 19.56 -1.11 -6.58
C GLY A 77 20.03 -2.54 -6.38
N GLU A 78 20.68 -2.77 -5.25
CA GLU A 78 21.11 -4.12 -4.85
C GLU A 78 19.90 -5.01 -4.53
N ALA A 79 20.03 -6.32 -4.71
CA ALA A 79 18.90 -7.26 -4.58
C ALA A 79 18.21 -7.22 -3.21
N ALA A 80 18.97 -6.97 -2.14
CA ALA A 80 18.47 -6.89 -0.77
C ALA A 80 18.18 -5.45 -0.30
N GLU A 81 18.44 -4.44 -1.14
CA GLU A 81 18.13 -3.06 -0.79
C GLU A 81 16.61 -2.87 -0.77
N GLU A 82 16.13 -2.21 0.28
CA GLU A 82 14.72 -2.03 0.60
C GLU A 82 13.94 -1.35 -0.53
N ALA A 83 12.81 -1.95 -0.94
CA ALA A 83 11.88 -1.33 -1.88
C ALA A 83 10.82 -0.46 -1.18
N ASP A 84 10.65 -0.66 0.14
CA ASP A 84 9.65 0.01 0.98
C ASP A 84 8.27 -0.13 0.36
N LEU A 85 7.82 -1.38 0.19
CA LEU A 85 6.49 -1.65 -0.36
C LEU A 85 5.45 -1.10 0.63
N GLU A 86 4.54 -0.28 0.15
CA GLU A 86 3.55 0.42 0.98
C GLU A 86 2.11 0.07 0.58
N GLY A 87 1.90 -0.53 -0.59
CA GLY A 87 0.56 -0.86 -1.06
C GLY A 87 0.52 -1.99 -2.07
N MET A 88 -0.63 -2.65 -2.14
CA MET A 88 -0.84 -3.83 -2.96
C MET A 88 -2.26 -3.89 -3.51
N ALA A 89 -2.41 -4.28 -4.78
CA ALA A 89 -3.70 -4.51 -5.40
C ALA A 89 -3.67 -5.75 -6.29
N LEU A 90 -4.80 -6.46 -6.40
CA LEU A 90 -4.95 -7.56 -7.33
C LEU A 90 -5.85 -7.12 -8.50
N SER A 91 -5.39 -7.31 -9.74
CA SER A 91 -6.22 -7.14 -10.93
C SER A 91 -5.72 -8.00 -12.08
N ASP A 92 -6.64 -8.64 -12.80
CA ASP A 92 -6.38 -9.33 -14.08
C ASP A 92 -5.21 -10.33 -14.02
N GLY A 93 -5.12 -11.06 -12.90
CA GLY A 93 -4.08 -12.05 -12.65
C GLY A 93 -2.70 -11.46 -12.33
N PHE A 94 -2.59 -10.15 -12.13
CA PHE A 94 -1.39 -9.50 -11.63
C PHE A 94 -1.56 -9.09 -10.17
N LEU A 95 -0.49 -9.23 -9.41
CA LEU A 95 -0.28 -8.52 -8.17
C LEU A 95 0.42 -7.19 -8.48
N TRP A 96 -0.28 -6.09 -8.26
CA TRP A 96 0.29 -4.75 -8.34
C TRP A 96 0.88 -4.37 -6.99
N VAL A 97 2.09 -3.82 -7.02
CA VAL A 97 2.79 -3.32 -5.83
C VAL A 97 3.28 -1.90 -6.06
N ILE A 98 3.19 -1.07 -5.02
CA ILE A 98 3.76 0.27 -4.96
C ILE A 98 4.69 0.36 -3.76
N GLY A 99 5.85 0.96 -3.95
CA GLY A 99 6.71 1.37 -2.83
C GLY A 99 6.67 2.87 -2.59
N SER A 100 7.12 3.29 -1.41
CA SER A 100 7.23 4.70 -1.04
C SER A 100 8.00 5.48 -2.10
N HIS A 101 7.47 6.65 -2.41
CA HIS A 101 8.11 7.60 -3.31
C HIS A 101 8.88 8.71 -2.57
N GLY A 102 8.78 8.72 -1.24
CA GLY A 102 9.40 9.71 -0.36
C GLY A 102 10.87 9.46 -0.07
N PHE A 103 11.58 10.53 0.26
CA PHE A 103 12.88 10.44 0.93
C PHE A 103 12.70 10.00 2.39
N LYS A 104 13.73 9.34 2.95
CA LYS A 104 13.89 9.12 4.39
C LYS A 104 14.74 10.24 5.01
N ARG A 105 14.43 10.65 6.24
CA ARG A 105 15.35 11.43 7.10
C ARG A 105 15.98 10.50 8.14
N LYS A 106 17.29 10.61 8.35
CA LYS A 106 17.94 9.87 9.45
C LYS A 106 17.48 10.43 10.79
N ASN A 107 16.83 9.58 11.59
CA ASN A 107 16.37 9.95 12.93
C ASN A 107 17.54 10.12 13.93
N ALA A 108 17.33 10.91 14.97
CA ALA A 108 18.20 11.03 16.13
C ALA A 108 18.27 9.68 16.89
N LYS A 109 19.35 9.47 17.64
CA LYS A 109 19.57 8.26 18.46
C LYS A 109 19.96 8.66 19.87
N ARG A 110 19.36 8.00 20.88
CA ARG A 110 19.68 8.22 22.30
C ARG A 110 21.15 7.93 22.64
N SER A 111 21.79 7.07 21.87
CA SER A 111 23.19 6.66 22.08
C SER A 111 24.21 7.63 21.47
N ARG A 112 23.81 8.82 21.01
CA ARG A 112 24.65 9.78 20.29
C ARG A 112 24.51 11.16 20.92
N ASP A 113 25.57 11.96 20.82
CA ASP A 113 25.56 13.33 21.35
C ASP A 113 24.74 14.30 20.47
N ASP A 114 24.59 15.53 20.95
CA ASP A 114 23.80 16.57 20.28
C ASP A 114 24.38 16.99 18.92
N ALA A 115 25.70 17.06 18.78
CA ALA A 115 26.35 17.44 17.53
C ALA A 115 26.18 16.34 16.47
N GLU A 116 26.33 15.08 16.87
CA GLU A 116 26.09 13.93 16.04
C GLU A 116 24.62 13.83 15.61
N ASN A 117 23.69 14.01 16.55
CA ASN A 117 22.25 13.97 16.26
C ASN A 117 21.81 15.14 15.37
N SER A 118 22.34 16.35 15.60
CA SER A 118 22.15 17.49 14.71
C SER A 118 22.60 17.17 13.28
N LYS A 119 23.81 16.62 13.11
CA LYS A 119 24.30 16.17 11.80
C LYS A 119 23.43 15.09 11.19
N ARG A 120 22.91 14.14 11.96
CA ARG A 120 22.01 13.08 11.46
C ARG A 120 20.74 13.66 10.87
N LEU A 121 20.09 14.60 11.56
CA LEU A 121 18.84 15.21 11.09
C LEU A 121 19.00 15.97 9.77
N THR A 122 20.21 16.37 9.39
CA THR A 122 20.49 16.95 8.05
C THR A 122 20.51 15.91 6.91
N LYS A 123 20.56 14.61 7.21
CA LYS A 123 20.80 13.57 6.20
C LYS A 123 19.49 13.00 5.67
N LEU A 124 19.31 13.18 4.36
CA LEU A 124 18.29 12.51 3.58
C LEU A 124 18.86 11.25 2.92
N LYS A 125 18.04 10.22 2.75
CA LYS A 125 18.36 8.98 2.03
C LYS A 125 17.21 8.64 1.08
N LEU A 126 17.56 8.13 -0.09
CA LEU A 126 16.66 7.42 -0.98
C LEU A 126 17.33 6.08 -1.28
N ASP A 127 16.69 4.99 -0.86
CA ASP A 127 17.10 3.64 -1.24
C ASP A 127 16.82 3.44 -2.73
N ALA A 128 17.72 2.80 -3.46
CA ALA A 128 17.62 2.77 -4.93
C ALA A 128 16.36 2.01 -5.42
N ASN A 129 15.90 1.01 -4.67
CA ASN A 129 14.71 0.21 -5.01
C ASN A 129 13.37 0.85 -4.62
N ARG A 130 13.38 2.01 -3.91
CA ARG A 130 12.17 2.81 -3.68
C ARG A 130 11.62 3.39 -4.98
N ARG A 131 10.46 4.04 -4.92
CA ARG A 131 9.73 4.57 -6.09
C ARG A 131 9.33 3.47 -7.07
N LEU A 132 9.08 2.28 -6.54
CA LEU A 132 8.60 1.15 -7.31
C LEU A 132 7.11 1.32 -7.60
N LEU A 133 6.73 1.10 -8.84
CA LEU A 133 5.38 0.76 -9.27
C LEU A 133 5.53 -0.43 -10.20
N ALA A 134 4.96 -1.58 -9.87
CA ALA A 134 5.13 -2.79 -10.65
C ALA A 134 3.86 -3.65 -10.69
N CYS A 135 3.73 -4.43 -11.77
CA CYS A 135 2.79 -5.54 -11.86
C CYS A 135 3.57 -6.85 -11.93
N LEU A 136 3.15 -7.83 -11.14
CA LEU A 136 3.78 -9.14 -10.98
C LEU A 136 2.77 -10.23 -11.39
N PRO A 137 2.99 -10.97 -12.49
CA PRO A 137 2.11 -12.05 -12.89
C PRO A 137 1.96 -13.09 -11.79
N ILE A 138 0.71 -13.48 -11.54
CA ILE A 138 0.36 -14.66 -10.78
C ILE A 138 0.08 -15.80 -11.75
N GLU A 139 0.81 -16.89 -11.57
CA GLU A 139 0.60 -18.17 -12.22
C GLU A 139 0.23 -19.22 -11.17
N ARG A 140 -0.39 -20.34 -11.58
CA ARG A 140 -0.65 -21.46 -10.67
C ARG A 140 0.30 -22.61 -10.96
N ASP A 141 0.87 -23.16 -9.90
CA ASP A 141 1.54 -24.45 -9.95
C ASP A 141 0.53 -25.59 -10.22
N ALA A 142 1.04 -26.79 -10.50
CA ALA A 142 0.23 -27.96 -10.83
C ALA A 142 -0.76 -28.36 -9.71
N ASP A 143 -0.46 -28.01 -8.46
CA ASP A 143 -1.30 -28.24 -7.29
C ASP A 143 -2.32 -27.10 -7.04
N GLY A 144 -2.36 -26.08 -7.92
CA GLY A 144 -3.23 -24.92 -7.82
C GLY A 144 -2.68 -23.76 -6.97
N THR A 145 -1.50 -23.93 -6.37
CA THR A 145 -0.83 -22.92 -5.55
C THR A 145 -0.44 -21.70 -6.41
N PRO A 146 -0.88 -20.48 -6.07
CA PRO A 146 -0.57 -19.29 -6.86
C PRO A 146 0.85 -18.80 -6.55
N ARG A 147 1.68 -18.59 -7.56
CA ARG A 147 3.08 -18.14 -7.46
C ARG A 147 3.29 -16.86 -8.26
N LEU A 148 4.19 -16.00 -7.78
CA LEU A 148 4.68 -14.88 -8.58
C LEU A 148 5.78 -15.37 -9.51
N VAL A 149 5.73 -14.96 -10.77
CA VAL A 149 6.71 -15.34 -11.79
C VAL A 149 7.17 -14.14 -12.59
N ARG A 150 8.42 -14.19 -13.07
CA ARG A 150 8.97 -13.16 -13.96
C ARG A 150 8.28 -13.14 -15.32
N GLU A 151 7.92 -14.32 -15.82
CA GLU A 151 7.17 -14.52 -17.06
C GLU A 151 6.25 -15.73 -16.88
N ALA A 152 4.96 -15.54 -17.11
CA ALA A 152 3.96 -16.59 -17.05
C ALA A 152 3.84 -17.30 -18.41
N ALA A 153 3.35 -18.55 -18.42
CA ALA A 153 3.21 -19.35 -19.63
C ALA A 153 2.26 -18.73 -20.68
N ASP A 154 1.36 -17.83 -20.25
CA ASP A 154 0.45 -17.08 -21.13
C ASP A 154 1.05 -15.78 -21.68
N GLY A 155 2.34 -15.52 -21.42
CA GLY A 155 3.09 -14.37 -21.92
C GLY A 155 2.99 -13.11 -21.06
N ARG A 156 2.25 -13.12 -19.94
CA ARG A 156 2.29 -12.02 -18.97
C ARG A 156 3.67 -11.92 -18.33
N ARG A 157 4.20 -10.71 -18.19
CA ARG A 157 5.55 -10.46 -17.66
C ARG A 157 5.50 -9.55 -16.45
N ALA A 158 6.43 -9.75 -15.52
CA ALA A 158 6.68 -8.83 -14.43
C ALA A 158 7.31 -7.56 -14.99
N LEU A 159 6.66 -6.41 -14.76
CA LEU A 159 7.09 -5.13 -15.29
C LEU A 159 7.06 -4.07 -14.19
N ARG A 160 8.06 -3.19 -14.20
CA ARG A 160 8.07 -1.98 -13.38
C ARG A 160 7.97 -0.72 -14.22
N LEU A 161 7.47 0.36 -13.64
CA LEU A 161 7.49 1.68 -14.25
C LEU A 161 8.93 2.07 -14.62
N LYS A 162 9.09 2.60 -15.83
CA LYS A 162 10.39 3.02 -16.34
C LYS A 162 11.00 4.09 -15.42
N GLY A 163 12.22 3.82 -14.98
CA GLY A 163 12.99 4.68 -14.08
C GLY A 163 14.32 4.05 -13.68
N ASP A 164 15.07 4.76 -12.85
CA ASP A 164 16.35 4.37 -12.26
C ASP A 164 16.31 4.50 -10.73
N ALA A 165 17.48 4.44 -10.08
CA ALA A 165 17.64 4.53 -8.62
C ALA A 165 17.20 5.87 -8.01
N LYS A 166 16.94 6.88 -8.83
CA LYS A 166 16.63 8.25 -8.38
C LYS A 166 15.30 8.75 -8.88
N HIS A 167 14.89 8.39 -10.09
CA HIS A 167 13.72 8.97 -10.76
C HIS A 167 12.96 7.92 -11.56
N ASN A 168 11.65 8.10 -11.66
CA ASN A 168 10.78 7.38 -12.60
C ASN A 168 9.88 8.37 -13.34
N GLN A 169 9.17 7.89 -14.37
CA GLN A 169 8.30 8.75 -15.17
C GLN A 169 7.22 9.50 -14.35
N LEU A 170 6.75 8.93 -13.24
CA LEU A 170 5.78 9.59 -12.37
C LEU A 170 6.44 10.74 -11.60
N THR A 171 7.62 10.53 -11.01
CA THR A 171 8.34 11.62 -10.31
C THR A 171 8.80 12.71 -11.26
N ASP A 172 9.13 12.38 -12.50
CA ASP A 172 9.49 13.36 -13.53
C ASP A 172 8.28 14.20 -13.93
N LEU A 173 7.12 13.56 -14.14
CA LEU A 173 5.87 14.26 -14.42
C LEU A 173 5.47 15.21 -13.27
N LEU A 174 5.69 14.79 -12.03
CA LEU A 174 5.34 15.58 -10.84
C LEU A 174 6.35 16.69 -10.51
N ALA A 175 7.56 16.67 -11.09
CA ALA A 175 8.62 17.62 -10.77
C ALA A 175 8.21 19.07 -11.06
N ASP A 176 7.47 19.27 -12.15
CA ASP A 176 6.96 20.57 -12.58
C ASP A 176 5.51 20.83 -12.12
N ASP A 177 4.90 19.90 -11.38
CA ASP A 177 3.54 20.10 -10.85
C ASP A 177 3.54 21.11 -9.70
N PRO A 178 2.71 22.17 -9.74
CA PRO A 178 2.73 23.22 -8.72
C PRO A 178 2.24 22.78 -7.34
N HIS A 179 1.49 21.66 -7.23
CA HIS A 179 1.03 21.14 -5.95
C HIS A 179 2.06 20.18 -5.33
N PHE A 180 2.74 19.37 -6.13
CA PHE A 180 3.56 18.27 -5.63
C PHE A 180 5.07 18.43 -5.84
N GLY A 181 5.51 19.14 -6.88
CA GLY A 181 6.92 19.40 -7.17
C GLY A 181 7.72 19.91 -5.95
N PRO A 182 7.22 20.91 -5.19
CA PRO A 182 7.88 21.39 -3.98
C PRO A 182 8.07 20.33 -2.88
N PHE A 183 7.24 19.29 -2.85
CA PHE A 183 7.23 18.25 -1.82
C PHE A 183 8.05 17.02 -2.19
N LEU A 184 8.46 16.85 -3.45
CA LEU A 184 9.28 15.72 -3.89
C LEU A 184 10.65 15.66 -3.22
N LYS A 185 11.18 16.80 -2.75
CA LYS A 185 12.47 16.89 -2.04
C LYS A 185 12.34 16.81 -0.52
N ILE A 186 11.11 16.75 0.00
CA ILE A 186 10.82 16.66 1.42
C ILE A 186 10.67 15.17 1.77
N PRO A 187 11.22 14.70 2.90
CA PRO A 187 11.02 13.33 3.35
C PRO A 187 9.56 12.99 3.62
N GLY A 188 9.15 11.75 3.34
CA GLY A 188 7.76 11.33 3.51
C GLY A 188 7.25 11.56 4.94
N LYS A 189 8.03 11.19 5.95
CA LYS A 189 7.72 11.40 7.39
C LYS A 189 7.80 12.87 7.86
N ASP A 190 8.10 13.80 6.96
CA ASP A 190 8.06 15.26 7.14
C ASP A 190 6.94 15.91 6.29
N ASN A 191 5.87 15.16 5.96
CA ASN A 191 4.79 15.57 5.05
C ASN A 191 5.25 15.78 3.59
N GLY A 192 6.38 15.17 3.20
CA GLY A 192 6.83 15.13 1.81
C GLY A 192 5.99 14.19 0.94
N PHE A 193 6.29 14.18 -0.36
CA PHE A 193 5.57 13.32 -1.30
C PHE A 193 5.79 11.85 -0.96
N ASP A 194 4.69 11.13 -0.74
CA ASP A 194 4.74 9.71 -0.46
C ASP A 194 3.44 9.00 -0.85
N ILE A 195 3.59 7.82 -1.46
CA ILE A 195 2.49 6.98 -1.95
C ILE A 195 2.41 5.75 -1.07
N GLU A 196 1.23 5.45 -0.56
CA GLU A 196 1.00 4.24 0.23
C GLU A 196 -0.14 3.40 -0.35
N GLY A 197 -1.28 4.02 -0.68
CA GLY A 197 -2.40 3.27 -1.28
C GLY A 197 -2.27 3.05 -2.79
N ILE A 198 -2.72 1.89 -3.27
CA ILE A 198 -2.91 1.60 -4.71
C ILE A 198 -4.22 0.84 -4.96
N VAL A 199 -4.95 1.26 -5.98
CA VAL A 199 -6.08 0.51 -6.55
C VAL A 199 -5.93 0.45 -8.06
N VAL A 200 -6.29 -0.70 -8.63
CA VAL A 200 -6.44 -0.86 -10.08
C VAL A 200 -7.93 -0.91 -10.41
N ASP A 201 -8.37 -0.02 -11.30
CA ASP A 201 -9.77 0.08 -11.75
C ASP A 201 -9.82 0.08 -13.29
N GLY A 202 -9.96 -1.11 -13.86
CA GLY A 202 -9.78 -1.33 -15.29
C GLY A 202 -8.35 -0.96 -15.69
N GLU A 203 -8.21 0.00 -16.60
CA GLU A 203 -6.90 0.48 -17.04
C GLU A 203 -6.32 1.60 -16.16
N ARG A 204 -7.08 2.10 -15.17
CA ARG A 204 -6.67 3.22 -14.33
C ARG A 204 -6.01 2.72 -13.05
N LEU A 205 -4.96 3.40 -12.63
CA LEU A 205 -4.37 3.25 -11.31
C LEU A 205 -4.71 4.48 -10.47
N LEU A 206 -5.22 4.22 -9.27
CA LEU A 206 -5.45 5.23 -8.24
C LEU A 206 -4.35 5.09 -7.19
N LEU A 207 -3.59 6.16 -6.94
CA LEU A 207 -2.47 6.18 -6.01
C LEU A 207 -2.76 7.14 -4.86
N GLY A 208 -2.89 6.59 -3.65
CA GLY A 208 -3.22 7.32 -2.44
C GLY A 208 -1.96 7.93 -1.82
N LEU A 209 -1.97 9.25 -1.60
CA LEU A 209 -0.84 9.92 -0.99
C LEU A 209 -0.99 10.01 0.53
N ARG A 210 0.00 9.47 1.26
CA ARG A 210 0.16 9.82 2.68
C ARG A 210 0.53 11.29 2.82
N GLY A 211 1.43 11.76 1.97
CA GLY A 211 1.87 13.14 1.94
C GLY A 211 2.11 13.61 0.51
N PRO A 212 1.98 14.90 0.23
CA PRO A 212 1.64 15.96 1.18
C PRO A 212 0.13 16.06 1.44
N VAL A 213 -0.23 16.52 2.64
CA VAL A 213 -1.56 17.08 2.93
C VAL A 213 -1.49 18.62 2.84
N LEU A 214 -2.32 19.21 1.98
CA LEU A 214 -2.27 20.63 1.60
C LEU A 214 -3.40 21.42 2.27
N ARG A 215 -3.09 22.14 3.36
CA ARG A 215 -4.09 22.85 4.20
C ARG A 215 -5.30 21.96 4.57
N GLY A 216 -5.04 20.69 4.89
CA GLY A 216 -6.05 19.72 5.26
C GLY A 216 -6.59 18.85 4.11
N TRP A 217 -6.23 19.15 2.86
CA TRP A 217 -6.61 18.38 1.69
C TRP A 217 -5.60 17.28 1.39
N SER A 218 -6.06 16.04 1.45
CA SER A 218 -5.31 14.85 1.02
C SER A 218 -5.40 14.71 -0.49
N ALA A 219 -4.46 13.98 -1.10
CA ALA A 219 -4.42 13.83 -2.54
C ALA A 219 -4.45 12.37 -2.97
N LEU A 220 -5.18 12.11 -4.04
CA LEU A 220 -5.25 10.86 -4.77
C LEU A 220 -4.86 11.16 -6.22
N LEU A 221 -3.90 10.43 -6.76
CA LEU A 221 -3.47 10.55 -8.15
C LEU A 221 -4.18 9.48 -8.99
N GLU A 222 -4.64 9.86 -10.17
CA GLU A 222 -5.17 8.94 -11.18
C GLU A 222 -4.22 8.96 -12.38
N ILE A 223 -3.68 7.79 -12.72
CA ILE A 223 -2.76 7.59 -13.85
C ILE A 223 -3.18 6.36 -14.65
N ARG A 224 -2.63 6.23 -15.85
CA ARG A 224 -2.67 4.97 -16.63
C ARG A 224 -1.25 4.58 -17.01
N VAL A 225 -1.01 3.27 -17.03
CA VAL A 225 0.25 2.70 -17.49
C VAL A 225 -0.01 1.61 -18.52
N GLN A 226 0.94 1.41 -19.43
CA GLN A 226 0.91 0.33 -20.41
C GLN A 226 2.28 -0.32 -20.56
N ALA A 227 2.30 -1.59 -20.91
CA ALA A 227 3.54 -2.29 -21.23
C ALA A 227 4.16 -1.71 -22.51
N HIS A 228 5.47 -1.48 -22.47
CA HIS A 228 6.26 -1.04 -23.62
C HIS A 228 7.68 -1.61 -23.52
N GLY A 229 7.93 -2.70 -24.25
CA GLY A 229 9.16 -3.49 -24.11
C GLY A 229 9.22 -4.13 -22.72
N ASP A 230 10.33 -3.94 -22.00
CA ASP A 230 10.57 -4.54 -20.68
C ASP A 230 10.12 -3.65 -19.50
N HIS A 231 9.29 -2.64 -19.76
CA HIS A 231 8.84 -1.70 -18.74
C HIS A 231 7.36 -1.34 -18.88
N LEU A 232 6.78 -0.86 -17.79
CA LEU A 232 5.57 -0.04 -17.82
C LEU A 232 5.94 1.40 -18.18
N ARG A 233 5.10 2.07 -18.96
CA ARG A 233 5.18 3.49 -19.25
C ARG A 233 3.87 4.19 -18.95
N LEU A 234 3.94 5.45 -18.50
CA LEU A 234 2.74 6.30 -18.41
C LEU A 234 2.07 6.40 -19.78
N ALA A 235 0.75 6.37 -19.77
CA ALA A 235 -0.10 6.46 -20.96
C ALA A 235 -1.22 7.50 -20.73
N PRO A 236 -1.74 8.10 -21.81
CA PRO A 236 -2.89 9.00 -21.71
C PRO A 236 -4.12 8.35 -21.08
N LEU A 237 -4.76 9.09 -20.17
CA LEU A 237 -6.05 8.80 -19.58
C LEU A 237 -7.21 9.08 -20.56
N ASP A 238 -6.98 9.95 -21.53
CA ASP A 238 -7.96 10.46 -22.50
C ASP A 238 -7.29 10.82 -23.83
N GLU A 239 -8.11 11.18 -24.82
CA GLU A 239 -7.68 11.55 -26.17
C GLU A 239 -6.88 12.87 -26.21
N ASP A 240 -7.04 13.71 -25.17
CA ASP A 240 -6.31 14.98 -25.02
C ASP A 240 -4.87 14.79 -24.54
N GLY A 241 -4.46 13.55 -24.23
CA GLY A 241 -3.11 13.24 -23.81
C GLY A 241 -2.85 13.43 -22.31
N THR A 242 -3.89 13.55 -21.48
CA THR A 242 -3.73 13.77 -20.03
C THR A 242 -3.05 12.58 -19.37
N LEU A 243 -1.86 12.77 -18.80
CA LEU A 243 -1.11 11.70 -18.14
C LEU A 243 -1.44 11.52 -16.65
N LEU A 244 -2.01 12.55 -16.02
CA LEU A 244 -2.27 12.59 -14.59
C LEU A 244 -3.52 13.42 -14.30
N ARG A 245 -4.42 12.89 -13.47
CA ARG A 245 -5.48 13.65 -12.82
C ARG A 245 -5.29 13.63 -11.31
N LYS A 246 -5.70 14.71 -10.65
CA LYS A 246 -5.54 14.91 -9.21
C LYS A 246 -6.88 15.05 -8.54
N HIS A 247 -7.11 14.27 -7.50
CA HIS A 247 -8.32 14.33 -6.69
C HIS A 247 -7.94 14.75 -5.27
N PHE A 248 -8.39 15.92 -4.86
CA PHE A 248 -8.20 16.46 -3.52
C PHE A 248 -9.37 16.09 -2.63
N LEU A 249 -9.07 15.46 -1.49
CA LEU A 249 -10.04 14.78 -0.65
C LEU A 249 -10.06 15.41 0.74
N GLN A 250 -11.25 15.69 1.27
CA GLN A 250 -11.42 16.20 2.63
C GLN A 250 -11.43 15.03 3.63
N LEU A 251 -10.25 14.66 4.15
CA LEU A 251 -10.07 13.58 5.14
C LEU A 251 -9.76 14.12 6.55
N GLY A 252 -10.02 15.40 6.81
CA GLY A 252 -9.75 16.01 8.11
C GLY A 252 -8.26 16.20 8.40
N GLY A 253 -7.44 16.40 7.37
CA GLY A 253 -5.99 16.58 7.51
C GLY A 253 -5.16 15.29 7.62
N LEU A 254 -5.79 14.12 7.44
CA LEU A 254 -5.12 12.82 7.42
C LEU A 254 -4.60 12.49 6.01
N GLY A 255 -3.46 11.80 5.92
CA GLY A 255 -2.93 11.23 4.68
C GLY A 255 -3.55 9.89 4.35
N ILE A 256 -3.58 9.50 3.08
CA ILE A 256 -4.07 8.18 2.65
C ILE A 256 -2.98 7.14 2.91
N ARG A 257 -3.34 6.08 3.62
CA ARG A 257 -2.50 4.92 3.97
C ARG A 257 -2.76 3.75 3.03
N ASP A 258 -4.02 3.50 2.72
CA ASP A 258 -4.40 2.46 1.77
C ASP A 258 -5.74 2.77 1.08
N LEU A 259 -6.00 2.09 -0.03
CA LEU A 259 -7.18 2.25 -0.86
C LEU A 259 -7.86 0.89 -1.09
N HIS A 260 -9.18 0.85 -0.97
CA HIS A 260 -9.92 -0.39 -1.17
C HIS A 260 -11.25 -0.17 -1.90
N CYS A 261 -11.44 -0.87 -3.03
CA CYS A 261 -12.69 -0.85 -3.78
C CYS A 261 -13.68 -1.90 -3.26
N SER A 262 -14.94 -1.49 -3.07
CA SER A 262 -16.03 -2.40 -2.72
C SER A 262 -17.28 -2.03 -3.50
N GLY A 263 -17.57 -2.79 -4.57
CA GLY A 263 -18.62 -2.42 -5.53
C GLY A 263 -18.22 -1.16 -6.28
N ASP A 264 -19.10 -0.16 -6.31
CA ASP A 264 -18.83 1.15 -6.93
C ASP A 264 -18.19 2.16 -5.98
N ASP A 265 -18.04 1.81 -4.71
CA ASP A 265 -17.50 2.67 -3.67
C ASP A 265 -15.98 2.49 -3.53
N LEU A 266 -15.27 3.59 -3.28
CA LEU A 266 -13.87 3.59 -2.87
C LEU A 266 -13.79 3.88 -1.38
N TYR A 267 -13.01 3.08 -0.65
CA TYR A 267 -12.70 3.28 0.75
C TYR A 267 -11.26 3.74 0.91
N LEU A 268 -11.03 4.68 1.82
CA LEU A 268 -9.73 5.28 2.07
C LEU A 268 -9.36 5.07 3.53
N LEU A 269 -8.33 4.27 3.76
CA LEU A 269 -7.68 4.19 5.06
C LEU A 269 -6.81 5.44 5.19
N ALA A 270 -6.98 6.21 6.26
CA ALA A 270 -6.28 7.47 6.42
C ALA A 270 -5.79 7.67 7.86
N GLY A 271 -4.60 8.24 8.00
CA GLY A 271 -3.92 8.44 9.27
C GLY A 271 -2.95 9.63 9.23
N PRO A 272 -2.21 9.89 10.32
CA PRO A 272 -1.28 11.02 10.39
C PRO A 272 -0.19 10.96 9.31
N THR A 273 0.24 12.11 8.78
CA THR A 273 1.24 12.16 7.70
C THR A 273 2.68 12.12 8.19
N MET A 274 2.93 12.28 9.48
CA MET A 274 4.27 12.30 10.07
C MET A 274 4.36 11.25 11.18
N VAL A 275 5.42 11.28 11.98
CA VAL A 275 5.64 10.35 13.11
C VAL A 275 4.71 10.56 14.31
N LEU A 276 3.75 11.50 14.25
CA LEU A 276 2.84 11.75 15.36
C LEU A 276 1.86 10.59 15.55
N ASN A 277 1.45 10.40 16.80
CA ASN A 277 0.33 9.55 17.13
C ASN A 277 -0.98 10.27 16.81
N GLY A 278 -1.95 9.55 16.27
CA GLY A 278 -3.26 10.11 15.93
C GLY A 278 -4.22 9.03 15.45
N GLU A 279 -5.48 9.42 15.31
CA GLU A 279 -6.52 8.49 14.87
C GLU A 279 -6.26 7.98 13.45
N ILE A 280 -6.58 6.70 13.26
CA ILE A 280 -6.62 6.07 11.95
C ILE A 280 -8.08 5.79 11.63
N ARG A 281 -8.53 6.32 10.50
CA ARG A 281 -9.93 6.36 10.12
C ARG A 281 -10.13 5.75 8.74
N LEU A 282 -11.27 5.14 8.56
CA LEU A 282 -11.73 4.64 7.27
C LEU A 282 -12.80 5.56 6.74
N PHE A 283 -12.56 6.20 5.60
CA PHE A 283 -13.52 7.03 4.89
C PHE A 283 -14.13 6.27 3.72
N LYS A 284 -15.33 6.67 3.32
CA LYS A 284 -16.03 6.15 2.15
C LYS A 284 -16.21 7.28 1.13
N TRP A 285 -15.87 7.03 -0.12
CA TRP A 285 -16.32 7.79 -1.28
C TRP A 285 -17.42 7.00 -2.00
N PRO A 286 -18.70 7.34 -1.77
CA PRO A 286 -19.81 6.62 -2.39
C PRO A 286 -19.84 6.80 -3.92
N GLY A 287 -20.00 5.71 -4.66
CA GLY A 287 -20.08 5.73 -6.13
C GLY A 287 -18.82 6.30 -6.81
N ALA A 288 -17.66 6.21 -6.16
CA ALA A 288 -16.39 6.72 -6.67
C ALA A 288 -16.08 6.24 -8.09
N ARG A 289 -16.33 4.96 -8.40
CA ARG A 289 -16.08 4.40 -9.74
C ARG A 289 -16.83 5.16 -10.83
N THR A 290 -18.12 5.40 -10.63
CA THR A 290 -18.95 6.16 -11.58
C THR A 290 -18.47 7.60 -11.73
N VAL A 291 -18.12 8.24 -10.60
CA VAL A 291 -17.62 9.63 -10.61
C VAL A 291 -16.27 9.73 -11.32
N LEU A 292 -15.34 8.81 -11.05
CA LEU A 292 -14.03 8.76 -11.68
C LEU A 292 -14.15 8.47 -13.17
N ALA A 293 -14.95 7.49 -13.56
CA ALA A 293 -15.18 7.13 -14.95
C ALA A 293 -15.66 8.32 -15.79
N ALA A 294 -16.59 9.12 -15.25
CA ALA A 294 -17.15 10.30 -15.91
C ALA A 294 -16.27 11.57 -15.81
N ASN A 295 -15.24 11.58 -14.96
CA ASN A 295 -14.41 12.74 -14.75
C ASN A 295 -13.47 12.97 -15.95
N GLN A 296 -13.48 14.18 -16.50
CA GLN A 296 -12.51 14.63 -17.52
C GLN A 296 -11.63 15.78 -17.01
N ALA A 297 -11.90 16.30 -15.80
CA ALA A 297 -11.14 17.42 -15.26
C ALA A 297 -9.74 16.95 -14.79
N PRO A 298 -8.67 17.72 -15.07
CA PRO A 298 -7.32 17.42 -14.58
C PRO A 298 -7.22 17.52 -13.05
N VAL A 299 -8.10 18.29 -12.42
CA VAL A 299 -8.16 18.47 -10.96
C VAL A 299 -9.60 18.45 -10.49
N ARG A 300 -9.87 17.71 -9.41
CA ARG A 300 -11.19 17.64 -8.75
C ARG A 300 -11.04 17.73 -7.23
N PHE A 301 -12.07 18.26 -6.58
CA PHE A 301 -12.20 18.26 -5.12
C PHE A 301 -13.40 17.42 -4.69
N GLN A 302 -13.19 16.52 -3.73
CA GLN A 302 -14.25 15.73 -3.10
C GLN A 302 -14.35 16.14 -1.62
N HIS A 303 -15.46 16.80 -1.29
CA HIS A 303 -15.69 17.38 0.03
C HIS A 303 -16.37 16.41 0.98
N GLU A 304 -17.34 15.65 0.48
CA GLU A 304 -18.15 14.75 1.29
C GLU A 304 -17.59 13.34 1.20
N LEU A 305 -16.83 12.98 2.23
CA LEU A 305 -16.24 11.66 2.43
C LEU A 305 -16.64 11.20 3.82
N PRO A 306 -17.81 10.55 3.97
CA PRO A 306 -18.25 10.12 5.27
C PRO A 306 -17.29 9.13 5.93
N GLU A 307 -17.08 9.32 7.23
CA GLU A 307 -16.37 8.35 8.06
C GLU A 307 -17.19 7.06 8.18
N SER A 308 -16.55 5.94 7.90
CA SER A 308 -17.15 4.61 7.98
C SER A 308 -16.74 3.83 9.23
N ALA A 309 -15.54 4.08 9.76
CA ALA A 309 -15.03 3.47 11.00
C ALA A 309 -13.80 4.22 11.52
N VAL A 310 -13.54 4.12 12.83
CA VAL A 310 -12.26 4.43 13.45
C VAL A 310 -11.58 3.11 13.80
N LEU A 311 -10.30 2.96 13.46
CA LEU A 311 -9.52 1.75 13.71
C LEU A 311 -8.67 1.90 14.99
N PRO A 312 -8.32 0.78 15.65
CA PRO A 312 -7.42 0.78 16.78
C PRO A 312 -6.08 1.43 16.42
N HIS A 313 -5.55 2.21 17.34
CA HIS A 313 -4.23 2.82 17.27
C HIS A 313 -3.69 3.01 18.69
N GLY A 314 -2.37 2.94 18.85
CA GLY A 314 -1.67 3.12 20.12
C GLY A 314 -0.61 4.21 20.03
N THR A 315 0.05 4.49 21.16
CA THR A 315 1.27 5.29 21.14
C THR A 315 2.37 4.46 20.49
N ASP A 316 2.88 4.95 19.35
CA ASP A 316 3.93 4.35 18.53
C ASP A 316 3.65 2.89 18.14
N SER A 317 2.37 2.50 18.06
CA SER A 317 1.93 1.12 17.79
C SER A 317 0.54 1.06 17.16
N ASP A 318 0.18 -0.12 16.64
CA ASP A 318 -1.12 -0.43 16.02
C ASP A 318 -1.47 0.54 14.90
N ARG A 319 -0.54 0.74 13.96
CA ARG A 319 -0.78 1.60 12.79
C ARG A 319 -1.44 0.78 11.70
N ALA A 320 -2.75 0.89 11.52
CA ALA A 320 -3.40 0.23 10.39
C ALA A 320 -2.86 0.83 9.08
N GLU A 321 -2.20 0.00 8.27
CA GLU A 321 -1.55 0.39 7.01
C GLU A 321 -2.09 -0.40 5.81
N ALA A 322 -2.73 -1.56 6.01
CA ALA A 322 -3.30 -2.35 4.91
C ALA A 322 -4.75 -2.76 5.16
N ILE A 323 -5.58 -2.70 4.12
CA ILE A 323 -6.97 -3.15 4.14
C ILE A 323 -7.36 -3.82 2.82
N CYS A 324 -7.89 -5.05 2.89
CA CYS A 324 -8.30 -5.77 1.67
C CYS A 324 -9.54 -6.63 1.88
N ASN A 325 -10.26 -6.91 0.79
CA ASN A 325 -11.48 -7.72 0.85
C ASN A 325 -11.15 -9.19 1.14
N LEU A 326 -11.89 -9.81 2.07
CA LEU A 326 -11.88 -11.26 2.15
C LEU A 326 -12.62 -11.84 0.93
N PRO A 327 -12.05 -12.87 0.27
CA PRO A 327 -12.77 -13.72 -0.66
C PRO A 327 -14.10 -14.20 -0.08
N ARG A 328 -15.13 -14.28 -0.92
CA ARG A 328 -16.51 -14.58 -0.49
C ARG A 328 -16.61 -15.87 0.35
N HIS A 329 -15.86 -16.91 -0.03
CA HIS A 329 -15.85 -18.18 0.69
C HIS A 329 -15.15 -18.11 2.05
N LEU A 330 -14.31 -17.09 2.31
CA LEU A 330 -13.71 -16.80 3.61
C LEU A 330 -14.58 -15.89 4.47
N ALA A 331 -15.26 -14.92 3.84
CA ALA A 331 -16.09 -13.94 4.53
C ALA A 331 -17.39 -14.55 5.09
N GLY A 332 -17.89 -15.64 4.47
CA GLY A 332 -19.20 -16.21 4.76
C GLY A 332 -20.33 -15.30 4.24
N ASP A 333 -21.42 -15.20 4.98
CA ASP A 333 -22.61 -14.45 4.56
C ASP A 333 -22.46 -12.93 4.64
N MET A 334 -21.49 -12.44 5.42
CA MET A 334 -21.23 -11.01 5.59
C MET A 334 -19.91 -10.60 4.93
N PRO A 335 -19.93 -9.69 3.95
CA PRO A 335 -18.71 -9.10 3.40
C PRO A 335 -17.83 -8.56 4.53
N SER A 336 -16.57 -8.97 4.53
CA SER A 336 -15.62 -8.67 5.60
C SER A 336 -14.28 -8.31 4.99
N TRP A 337 -13.57 -7.37 5.62
CA TRP A 337 -12.24 -6.95 5.17
C TRP A 337 -11.20 -7.28 6.23
N LEU A 338 -10.01 -7.63 5.77
CA LEU A 338 -8.83 -7.82 6.59
C LEU A 338 -8.20 -6.46 6.83
N VAL A 339 -7.80 -6.15 8.06
CA VAL A 339 -6.97 -5.00 8.39
C VAL A 339 -5.68 -5.50 9.03
N LEU A 340 -4.53 -5.07 8.49
CA LEU A 340 -3.19 -5.36 9.02
C LEU A 340 -2.52 -4.07 9.49
N TYR A 341 -1.47 -4.24 10.32
CA TYR A 341 -0.88 -3.17 11.11
C TYR A 341 0.65 -3.14 10.98
N ASP A 342 1.19 -1.95 10.77
CA ASP A 342 2.58 -1.60 11.12
C ASP A 342 2.71 -1.41 12.64
N ALA A 343 3.90 -1.70 13.15
CA ALA A 343 4.28 -1.62 14.55
C ALA A 343 3.20 -2.24 15.48
N PRO A 344 2.83 -3.53 15.30
CA PRO A 344 1.78 -4.15 16.09
C PRO A 344 2.12 -4.08 17.58
N GLY A 345 1.19 -3.58 18.39
CA GLY A 345 1.33 -3.49 19.83
C GLY A 345 1.34 -4.86 20.51
N PRO A 346 1.61 -4.94 21.83
CA PRO A 346 1.74 -6.21 22.54
C PRO A 346 0.52 -7.14 22.43
N ALA A 347 -0.70 -6.60 22.28
CA ALA A 347 -1.91 -7.39 22.08
C ALA A 347 -2.02 -8.01 20.68
N ARG A 348 -1.31 -7.44 19.70
CA ARG A 348 -1.21 -7.90 18.31
C ARG A 348 0.03 -8.73 18.03
N SER A 349 0.92 -8.90 19.01
CA SER A 349 2.10 -9.75 18.91
C SER A 349 1.91 -11.04 19.71
N GLY A 350 1.90 -12.18 19.01
CA GLY A 350 1.67 -13.50 19.59
C GLY A 350 2.93 -14.27 19.97
N GLY A 351 4.10 -13.62 19.94
CA GLY A 351 5.42 -14.24 20.03
C GLY A 351 6.16 -14.21 18.69
N ASP A 352 7.31 -14.88 18.63
CA ASP A 352 8.20 -14.86 17.46
C ASP A 352 7.48 -15.23 16.16
N GLY A 353 7.45 -14.28 15.22
CA GLY A 353 6.84 -14.47 13.89
C GLY A 353 5.30 -14.56 13.91
N VAL A 354 4.62 -14.28 15.02
CA VAL A 354 3.16 -14.37 15.11
C VAL A 354 2.56 -12.99 15.33
N VAL A 355 1.65 -12.57 14.45
CA VAL A 355 0.91 -11.31 14.60
C VAL A 355 -0.58 -11.45 14.30
N TYR A 356 -1.37 -10.50 14.79
CA TYR A 356 -2.82 -10.53 14.67
C TYR A 356 -3.39 -9.30 13.93
N GLY A 357 -4.15 -9.58 12.88
CA GLY A 357 -4.99 -8.63 12.16
C GLY A 357 -6.45 -8.64 12.63
N ASP A 358 -7.22 -7.70 12.10
CA ASP A 358 -8.64 -7.52 12.43
C ASP A 358 -9.53 -7.89 11.25
N LEU A 359 -10.78 -8.26 11.56
CA LEU A 359 -11.85 -8.37 10.58
C LEU A 359 -12.81 -7.19 10.74
N LEU A 360 -13.01 -6.44 9.67
CA LEU A 360 -13.98 -5.37 9.59
C LEU A 360 -15.20 -5.84 8.78
N ARG A 361 -16.30 -6.15 9.47
CA ARG A 361 -17.55 -6.59 8.83
C ARG A 361 -18.29 -5.40 8.23
N ASN A 362 -18.51 -5.48 6.93
CA ASN A 362 -19.27 -4.51 6.15
C ASN A 362 -20.73 -4.96 6.07
N ARG A 363 -21.60 -4.33 6.88
CA ARG A 363 -23.03 -4.63 6.94
C ARG A 363 -23.84 -3.86 5.91
#